data_AF-A0A945QG00-F1
#
_entry.id   AF-A0A945QG00-F1
#
_cell.length_a   1.000
_cell.length_b   1.000
_cell.length_c   1.000
_cell.angle_alpha   90.00
_cell.angle_beta   90.00
_cell.angle_gamma   90.00
#
_symmetry.space_group_name_H-M   'P 1'
#
loop_
_entity.id
_entity.type
_entity.pdbx_description
1 polymer ?
#
loop_
_entity_poly.entity_id
_entity_poly.type
_entity_poly.pdbx_seq_one_letter_code
_entity_poly.pdbx_strand_id
1 'polypeptide(L)'
;MIIGSSVLIALTRGFSTEALSLVAWILALFVTLQCHPILYPYIADLVQPDIMASIISYATIGIISLITFKYVGSIIGKTIKNSHIGALDRALGILFGMARGMLLISFAYLLTTPFFSRDEYPKMFMEAKARPLVEYGASILNSMNPYKDEPLFEENHFGTEWFNILKNVVPAFPSSKKNIDAETQYDNKSREELDKLIRNDTKT
;
A
#
# COMPACT_ATOMS: atom_id res chain seq x y z
N MET A 1 -19.58 16.62 10.19
CA MET A 1 -19.68 15.48 11.14
C MET A 1 -20.49 14.27 10.64
N ILE A 2 -21.13 14.31 9.45
CA ILE A 2 -21.92 13.18 8.91
C ILE A 2 -21.04 12.08 8.27
N ILE A 3 -19.82 12.43 7.85
CA ILE A 3 -18.88 11.52 7.19
C ILE A 3 -18.24 10.57 8.21
N GLY A 4 -17.83 11.07 9.38
CA GLY A 4 -17.18 10.26 10.42
C GLY A 4 -18.10 9.18 11.01
N SER A 5 -19.37 9.51 11.27
CA SER A 5 -20.34 8.54 11.77
C SER A 5 -20.70 7.48 10.72
N SER A 6 -20.76 7.85 9.44
CA SER A 6 -21.01 6.90 8.34
C SER A 6 -19.83 5.94 8.12
N VAL A 7 -18.58 6.39 8.33
CA VAL A 7 -17.39 5.54 8.26
C VAL A 7 -17.36 4.52 9.40
N LEU A 8 -17.69 4.92 10.63
CA LEU A 8 -17.76 3.97 11.75
C LEU A 8 -18.87 2.92 11.56
N ILE A 9 -20.05 3.32 11.08
CA ILE A 9 -21.15 2.39 10.80
C ILE A 9 -20.78 1.45 9.63
N ALA A 10 -20.00 1.92 8.64
CA ALA A 10 -19.46 1.07 7.58
C ALA A 10 -18.44 0.04 8.10
N LEU A 11 -17.59 0.41 9.06
CA LEU A 11 -16.61 -0.50 9.68
C LEU A 11 -17.26 -1.66 10.46
N THR A 12 -18.49 -1.49 10.96
CA THR A 12 -19.16 -2.53 11.78
C THR A 12 -19.76 -3.70 10.98
N ARG A 13 -19.64 -3.71 9.64
CA ARG A 13 -20.29 -4.75 8.82
C ARG A 13 -19.67 -6.15 8.94
N GLY A 14 -18.44 -6.31 9.45
CA GLY A 14 -17.81 -7.62 9.71
C GLY A 14 -17.31 -8.34 8.45
N PHE A 15 -16.30 -9.20 8.60
CA PHE A 15 -15.57 -9.86 7.49
C PHE A 15 -16.51 -10.65 6.60
N SER A 16 -17.35 -11.50 7.20
CA SER A 16 -18.28 -12.33 6.45
C SER A 16 -19.18 -11.49 5.55
N THR A 17 -19.67 -10.34 6.02
CA THR A 17 -20.55 -9.52 5.17
C THR A 17 -19.79 -8.88 4.02
N GLU A 18 -18.54 -8.50 4.22
CA GLU A 18 -17.71 -7.90 3.18
C GLU A 18 -17.24 -8.95 2.16
N ALA A 19 -16.83 -10.13 2.62
CA ALA A 19 -16.48 -11.27 1.77
C ALA A 19 -17.69 -11.73 0.94
N LEU A 20 -18.87 -11.89 1.55
CA LEU A 20 -20.10 -12.25 0.83
C LEU A 20 -20.50 -11.16 -0.17
N SER A 21 -20.25 -9.89 0.14
CA SER A 21 -20.50 -8.78 -0.80
C SER A 21 -19.61 -8.90 -2.03
N LEU A 22 -18.32 -9.18 -1.88
CA LEU A 22 -17.42 -9.39 -3.01
C LEU A 22 -17.76 -10.64 -3.82
N VAL A 23 -18.09 -11.74 -3.15
CA VAL A 23 -18.58 -12.95 -3.82
C VAL A 23 -19.85 -12.63 -4.62
N ALA A 24 -20.77 -11.86 -4.06
CA ALA A 24 -21.97 -11.42 -4.78
C ALA A 24 -21.64 -10.59 -6.03
N TRP A 25 -20.63 -9.71 -5.97
CA TRP A 25 -20.16 -8.97 -7.14
C TRP A 25 -19.57 -9.89 -8.22
N ILE A 26 -18.74 -10.86 -7.83
CA ILE A 26 -18.12 -11.82 -8.77
C ILE A 26 -19.19 -12.72 -9.41
N LEU A 27 -20.12 -13.26 -8.60
CA LEU A 27 -21.22 -14.09 -9.09
C LEU A 27 -22.18 -13.30 -9.99
N ALA A 28 -22.50 -12.05 -9.62
CA ALA A 28 -23.33 -11.18 -10.45
C ALA A 28 -22.67 -10.94 -11.80
N LEU A 29 -21.37 -10.62 -11.83
CA LEU A 29 -20.63 -10.41 -13.08
C LEU A 29 -20.62 -11.69 -13.93
N PHE A 30 -20.36 -12.84 -13.32
CA PHE A 30 -20.38 -14.13 -14.01
C PHE A 30 -21.75 -14.43 -14.64
N VAL A 31 -22.84 -14.26 -13.89
CA VAL A 31 -24.21 -14.43 -14.39
C VAL A 31 -24.51 -13.44 -15.51
N THR A 32 -24.10 -12.18 -15.35
CA THR A 32 -24.29 -11.13 -16.35
C THR A 32 -23.64 -11.46 -17.68
N LEU A 33 -22.40 -11.95 -17.67
CA LEU A 33 -21.71 -12.37 -18.89
C LEU A 33 -22.42 -13.56 -19.55
N GLN A 34 -22.90 -14.52 -18.77
CA GLN A 34 -23.56 -15.71 -19.29
C GLN A 34 -24.98 -15.44 -19.82
N CYS A 35 -25.73 -14.54 -19.17
CA CYS A 35 -27.11 -14.20 -19.54
C CYS A 35 -27.20 -13.10 -20.60
N HIS A 36 -26.12 -12.33 -20.83
CA HIS A 36 -26.08 -11.30 -21.87
C HIS A 36 -26.59 -11.77 -23.25
N PRO A 37 -26.12 -12.89 -23.85
CA PRO A 37 -26.57 -13.32 -25.17
C PRO A 37 -28.07 -13.66 -25.23
N ILE A 38 -28.70 -13.94 -24.09
CA ILE A 38 -30.15 -14.24 -24.01
C ILE A 38 -30.95 -12.94 -24.03
N LEU A 39 -30.53 -11.92 -23.26
CA LEU A 39 -31.29 -10.66 -23.14
C LEU A 39 -30.95 -9.66 -24.24
N TYR A 40 -29.73 -9.71 -24.78
CA TYR A 40 -29.26 -8.81 -25.84
C TYR A 40 -30.21 -8.65 -27.03
N PRO A 41 -30.73 -9.71 -27.68
CA PRO A 41 -31.59 -9.56 -28.86
C PRO A 41 -32.87 -8.76 -28.55
N TYR A 42 -33.45 -8.97 -27.37
CA TYR A 42 -34.64 -8.22 -26.95
C TYR A 42 -34.37 -6.72 -26.76
N ILE A 43 -33.14 -6.33 -26.41
CA ILE A 43 -32.78 -4.92 -26.20
C ILE A 43 -32.26 -4.27 -27.48
N ALA A 44 -31.56 -5.05 -28.32
CA ALA A 44 -31.05 -4.60 -29.62
C ALA A 44 -32.19 -4.16 -30.55
N ASP A 45 -33.36 -4.79 -30.49
CA ASP A 45 -34.54 -4.39 -31.27
C ASP A 45 -35.13 -3.05 -30.81
N LEU A 46 -34.90 -2.63 -29.55
CA LEU A 46 -35.49 -1.42 -28.96
C LEU A 46 -34.55 -0.21 -29.00
N VAL A 47 -33.22 -0.42 -29.02
CA VAL A 47 -32.23 0.65 -28.84
C VAL A 47 -31.10 0.53 -29.86
N GLN A 48 -30.89 1.60 -30.63
CA GLN A 48 -29.72 1.78 -31.50
C GLN A 48 -28.91 2.99 -30.98
N PRO A 49 -27.56 2.97 -31.02
CA PRO A 49 -26.67 1.96 -31.63
C PRO A 49 -26.41 0.72 -30.74
N ASP A 50 -25.91 -0.36 -31.35
CA ASP A 50 -25.66 -1.67 -30.72
C ASP A 50 -24.81 -1.61 -29.44
N ILE A 51 -23.89 -0.65 -29.37
CA ILE A 51 -23.05 -0.44 -28.19
C ILE A 51 -23.88 0.01 -26.99
N MET A 52 -24.89 0.85 -27.22
CA MET A 52 -25.82 1.32 -26.19
C MET A 52 -26.70 0.16 -25.71
N ALA A 53 -27.26 -0.62 -26.63
CA ALA A 53 -28.05 -1.81 -26.31
C ALA A 53 -27.25 -2.83 -25.50
N SER A 54 -25.98 -3.03 -25.85
CA SER A 54 -25.06 -3.93 -25.13
C SER A 54 -24.85 -3.47 -23.68
N ILE A 55 -24.54 -2.18 -23.49
CA ILE A 55 -24.34 -1.59 -22.15
C ILE A 55 -25.62 -1.72 -21.31
N ILE A 56 -26.78 -1.42 -21.90
CA ILE A 56 -28.07 -1.52 -21.19
C ILE A 56 -28.38 -2.97 -20.81
N SER A 57 -28.09 -3.94 -21.68
CA SER A 57 -28.24 -5.37 -21.39
C SER A 57 -27.37 -5.79 -20.21
N TYR A 58 -26.07 -5.49 -20.26
CA TYR A 58 -25.15 -5.80 -19.16
C TYR A 58 -25.56 -5.12 -17.84
N ALA A 59 -25.95 -3.84 -17.91
CA ALA A 59 -26.39 -3.10 -16.73
C ALA A 59 -27.66 -3.69 -16.12
N THR A 60 -28.66 -4.03 -16.94
CA THR A 60 -29.93 -4.58 -16.47
C THR A 60 -29.74 -5.92 -15.77
N ILE A 61 -29.02 -6.85 -16.41
CA ILE A 61 -28.75 -8.18 -15.83
C ILE A 61 -27.84 -8.05 -14.61
N GLY A 62 -26.84 -7.16 -14.67
CA GLY A 62 -25.93 -6.87 -13.56
C GLY A 62 -26.66 -6.38 -12.33
N ILE A 63 -27.57 -5.43 -12.48
CA ILE A 63 -28.33 -4.88 -11.35
C ILE A 63 -29.24 -5.96 -10.75
N ILE A 64 -29.98 -6.70 -11.59
CA ILE A 64 -30.92 -7.75 -11.12
C ILE A 64 -30.17 -8.88 -10.39
N SER A 65 -29.08 -9.37 -10.98
CA SER A 65 -28.26 -10.44 -10.39
C SER A 65 -27.59 -9.95 -9.10
N LEU A 66 -27.03 -8.74 -9.08
CA LEU A 66 -26.39 -8.17 -7.91
C LEU A 66 -27.37 -7.99 -6.75
N ILE A 67 -28.59 -7.51 -7.02
CA ILE A 67 -29.63 -7.40 -5.98
C ILE A 67 -29.96 -8.77 -5.42
N THR A 68 -30.17 -9.78 -6.28
CA THR A 68 -30.46 -11.16 -5.89
C THR A 68 -29.36 -11.74 -5.01
N PHE A 69 -28.10 -11.68 -5.44
CA PHE A 69 -26.98 -12.21 -4.67
C PHE A 69 -26.71 -11.45 -3.38
N LYS A 70 -26.86 -10.11 -3.37
CA LYS A 70 -26.72 -9.33 -2.13
C LYS A 70 -27.84 -9.63 -1.14
N TYR A 71 -29.05 -9.89 -1.62
CA TYR A 71 -30.16 -10.31 -0.75
C TYR A 71 -29.88 -11.66 -0.10
N VAL A 72 -29.48 -12.67 -0.88
CA VAL A 72 -29.09 -13.98 -0.38
C VAL A 72 -27.90 -13.88 0.58
N GLY A 73 -26.87 -13.13 0.20
CA GLY A 73 -25.68 -12.94 1.04
C GLY A 73 -25.98 -12.23 2.36
N SER A 74 -26.95 -11.30 2.38
CA SER A 74 -27.40 -10.64 3.60
C SER A 74 -28.06 -11.60 4.59
N ILE A 75 -28.84 -12.58 4.10
CA ILE A 75 -29.46 -13.61 4.94
C ILE A 75 -28.37 -14.48 5.57
N ILE A 76 -27.42 -14.97 4.76
CA ILE A 76 -26.32 -15.82 5.23
C ILE A 76 -25.45 -15.07 6.25
N GLY A 77 -25.15 -13.79 5.97
CA GLY A 77 -24.38 -12.94 6.88
C GLY A 77 -25.03 -12.75 8.25
N LYS A 78 -26.36 -12.73 8.34
CA LYS A 78 -27.08 -12.67 9.62
C LYS A 78 -26.93 -13.97 10.42
N THR A 79 -26.97 -15.13 9.75
CA THR A 79 -26.81 -16.44 10.40
C THR A 79 -25.43 -16.60 11.03
N ILE A 80 -24.37 -16.17 10.33
CA ILE A 80 -22.98 -16.27 10.83
C ILE A 80 -22.75 -15.36 12.05
N LYS A 81 -23.35 -14.17 12.06
CA LYS A 81 -23.21 -13.18 13.14
C LYS A 81 -23.84 -13.61 14.47
N ASN A 82 -24.80 -14.53 14.45
CA ASN A 82 -25.44 -15.05 15.66
C ASN A 82 -24.59 -16.10 16.40
N SER A 83 -23.39 -16.44 15.91
CA SER A 83 -22.48 -17.37 16.57
C SER A 83 -21.44 -16.67 17.45
N HIS A 84 -20.92 -17.38 18.47
CA HIS A 84 -19.92 -16.89 19.44
C HIS A 84 -18.59 -16.40 18.80
N ILE A 85 -18.31 -16.78 17.55
CA ILE A 85 -17.11 -16.40 16.79
C ILE A 85 -17.21 -14.98 16.19
N GLY A 86 -18.37 -14.31 16.32
CA GLY A 86 -18.65 -13.02 15.67
C GLY A 86 -17.69 -11.88 16.03
N ALA A 87 -16.97 -11.93 17.16
CA ALA A 87 -15.97 -10.92 17.52
C ALA A 87 -14.71 -11.00 16.64
N LEU A 88 -14.22 -12.20 16.34
CA LEU A 88 -13.05 -12.42 15.47
C LEU A 88 -13.38 -12.08 14.01
N ASP A 89 -14.60 -12.41 13.56
CA ASP A 89 -15.10 -12.04 12.23
C ASP A 89 -15.15 -10.51 12.04
N ARG A 90 -15.45 -9.75 13.11
CA ARG A 90 -15.42 -8.27 13.05
C ARG A 90 -14.00 -7.74 12.90
N ALA A 91 -13.03 -8.28 13.64
CA ALA A 91 -11.63 -7.84 13.57
C ALA A 91 -11.03 -8.09 12.18
N LEU A 92 -11.24 -9.30 11.62
CA LEU A 92 -10.83 -9.62 10.25
C LEU A 92 -11.54 -8.73 9.22
N GLY A 93 -12.77 -8.31 9.49
CA GLY A 93 -13.55 -7.46 8.61
C GLY A 93 -13.01 -6.06 8.50
N ILE A 94 -12.53 -5.51 9.62
CA ILE A 94 -11.86 -4.22 9.66
C ILE A 94 -10.57 -4.27 8.82
N LEU A 95 -9.75 -5.31 9.00
CA LEU A 95 -8.51 -5.48 8.22
C LEU A 95 -8.79 -5.61 6.72
N PHE A 96 -9.76 -6.45 6.36
CA PHE A 96 -10.15 -6.66 4.97
C PHE A 96 -10.75 -5.41 4.32
N GLY A 97 -11.62 -4.70 5.04
CA GLY A 97 -12.19 -3.42 4.59
C GLY A 97 -11.11 -2.35 4.37
N MET A 98 -10.09 -2.31 5.23
CA MET A 98 -8.96 -1.39 5.08
C MET A 98 -8.13 -1.72 3.84
N ALA A 99 -7.84 -3.00 3.58
CA ALA A 99 -7.15 -3.45 2.37
C ALA A 99 -7.94 -3.07 1.10
N ARG A 100 -9.25 -3.32 1.08
CA ARG A 100 -10.13 -2.94 -0.04
C ARG A 100 -10.19 -1.43 -0.23
N GLY A 101 -10.30 -0.66 0.84
CA GLY A 101 -10.30 0.80 0.80
C GLY A 101 -9.01 1.35 0.20
N MET A 102 -7.86 0.80 0.61
CA MET A 102 -6.56 1.14 0.04
C MET A 102 -6.48 0.81 -1.45
N LEU A 103 -6.97 -0.36 -1.86
CA LEU A 103 -7.05 -0.74 -3.28
C LEU A 103 -7.93 0.23 -4.10
N LEU A 104 -9.10 0.60 -3.57
CA LEU A 104 -9.99 1.55 -4.25
C LEU A 104 -9.38 2.95 -4.37
N ILE A 105 -8.71 3.44 -3.33
CA ILE A 105 -8.00 4.73 -3.36
C ILE A 105 -6.85 4.66 -4.38
N SER A 106 -6.09 3.58 -4.41
CA SER A 106 -5.01 3.38 -5.37
C SER A 106 -5.52 3.31 -6.81
N PHE A 107 -6.66 2.66 -7.03
CA PHE A 107 -7.32 2.60 -8.34
C PHE A 107 -7.87 3.97 -8.76
N ALA A 108 -8.48 4.72 -7.84
CA ALA A 108 -8.93 6.08 -8.09
C ALA A 108 -7.75 7.01 -8.44
N TYR A 109 -6.62 6.90 -7.74
CA TYR A 109 -5.40 7.63 -8.05
C TYR A 109 -4.87 7.28 -9.44
N LEU A 110 -4.83 5.99 -9.80
CA LEU A 110 -4.41 5.55 -11.13
C LEU A 110 -5.34 6.12 -12.21
N LEU A 111 -6.65 6.13 -11.97
CA LEU A 111 -7.60 6.73 -12.90
C LEU A 111 -7.41 8.25 -13.04
N THR A 112 -7.06 8.98 -11.98
CA THR A 112 -6.86 10.44 -12.05
C THR A 112 -5.51 10.85 -12.60
N THR A 113 -4.47 10.02 -12.47
CA THR A 113 -3.12 10.32 -12.98
C THR A 113 -3.05 10.67 -14.48
N PRO A 114 -3.78 10.05 -15.42
CA PRO A 114 -3.79 10.47 -16.82
C PRO A 114 -4.68 11.71 -17.10
N PHE A 115 -5.60 12.09 -16.20
CA PHE A 115 -6.41 13.31 -16.38
C PHE A 115 -5.71 14.58 -15.89
N PHE A 116 -4.65 14.45 -15.08
CA PHE A 116 -3.84 15.57 -14.60
C PHE A 116 -2.42 15.50 -15.21
N SER A 117 -2.14 16.36 -16.19
CA SER A 117 -0.80 16.50 -16.80
C SER A 117 0.27 16.87 -15.75
N ARG A 118 1.45 16.26 -15.86
CA ARG A 118 2.63 16.45 -15.00
C ARG A 118 3.33 17.82 -15.12
N ASP A 119 2.85 18.74 -15.96
CA ASP A 119 3.61 19.94 -16.34
C ASP A 119 3.35 21.19 -15.49
N GLU A 120 2.52 21.09 -14.46
CA GLU A 120 2.41 22.12 -13.43
C GLU A 120 2.63 21.47 -12.07
N TYR A 121 3.89 21.28 -11.68
CA TYR A 121 4.20 20.98 -10.28
C TYR A 121 4.03 22.28 -9.47
N PRO A 122 2.98 22.42 -8.64
CA PRO A 122 2.77 23.61 -7.84
C PRO A 122 3.86 23.73 -6.76
N LYS A 123 4.18 24.97 -6.34
CA LYS A 123 5.19 25.29 -5.30
C LYS A 123 5.06 24.46 -4.00
N MET A 124 3.88 23.89 -3.74
CA MET A 124 3.59 22.93 -2.67
C MET A 124 4.46 21.66 -2.71
N PHE A 125 4.93 21.23 -3.88
CA PHE A 125 5.86 20.10 -3.99
C PHE A 125 7.25 20.43 -3.43
N MET A 126 7.68 21.70 -3.47
CA MET A 126 8.98 22.10 -2.92
C MET A 126 8.99 22.08 -1.38
N GLU A 127 7.84 22.25 -0.73
CA GLU A 127 7.69 22.33 0.74
C GLU A 127 7.35 20.99 1.41
N ALA A 128 7.15 19.91 0.65
CA ALA A 128 6.69 18.64 1.20
C ALA A 128 7.79 17.97 2.06
N LYS A 129 7.48 17.69 3.34
CA LYS A 129 8.34 16.91 4.26
C LYS A 129 8.70 15.50 3.76
N ALA A 130 7.97 14.99 2.77
CA ALA A 130 8.20 13.68 2.18
C ALA A 130 9.27 13.67 1.06
N ARG A 131 9.72 14.85 0.60
CA ARG A 131 10.77 14.98 -0.42
C ARG A 131 11.99 14.08 -0.20
N PRO A 132 12.61 14.01 0.99
CA PRO A 132 13.83 13.23 1.15
C PRO A 132 13.63 11.73 1.02
N LEU A 133 12.45 11.23 1.39
CA LEU A 133 12.12 9.81 1.23
C LEU A 133 11.93 9.47 -0.26
N VAL A 134 11.36 10.41 -1.02
CA VAL A 134 11.16 10.28 -2.46
C VAL A 134 12.49 10.38 -3.22
N GLU A 135 13.38 11.29 -2.81
CA GLU A 135 14.74 11.42 -3.34
C GLU A 135 15.57 10.16 -3.07
N TYR A 136 15.46 9.57 -1.87
CA TYR A 136 16.11 8.30 -1.54
C TYR A 136 15.62 7.15 -2.43
N GLY A 137 14.29 7.01 -2.58
CA GLY A 137 13.72 6.00 -3.47
C GLY A 137 14.12 6.19 -4.93
N ALA A 138 14.17 7.44 -5.39
CA ALA A 138 14.58 7.78 -6.74
C ALA A 138 16.06 7.47 -6.99
N SER A 139 16.94 7.68 -6.00
CA SER A 139 18.37 7.36 -6.12
C SER A 139 18.63 5.86 -6.29
N ILE A 140 17.91 5.00 -5.56
CA ILE A 140 18.02 3.54 -5.66
C ILE A 140 17.55 3.07 -7.03
N LEU A 141 16.44 3.63 -7.52
CA LEU A 141 15.92 3.30 -8.85
C LEU A 141 16.84 3.79 -9.97
N ASN A 142 17.47 4.97 -9.81
CA ASN A 142 18.42 5.49 -10.79
C ASN A 142 19.71 4.65 -10.84
N SER A 143 20.14 4.08 -9.72
CA SER A 143 21.31 3.19 -9.68
C SER A 143 21.14 1.87 -10.46
N MET A 144 19.89 1.50 -10.78
CA MET A 144 19.56 0.31 -11.57
C MET A 144 19.22 0.65 -13.03
N ASN A 145 19.21 1.93 -13.41
CA ASN A 145 18.89 2.36 -14.76
C ASN A 145 20.20 2.58 -15.57
N PRO A 146 20.54 1.71 -16.54
CA PRO A 146 21.79 1.76 -17.29
C PRO A 146 21.83 2.83 -18.40
N TYR A 147 20.76 3.64 -18.54
CA TYR A 147 20.68 4.75 -19.47
C TYR A 147 20.16 5.99 -18.75
N LYS A 148 21.08 6.77 -18.15
CA LYS A 148 21.04 8.24 -18.01
C LYS A 148 22.07 8.70 -16.98
N ASP A 149 23.10 9.38 -17.45
CA ASP A 149 24.24 9.86 -16.67
C ASP A 149 24.04 11.33 -16.21
N GLU A 150 22.80 11.77 -16.03
CA GLU A 150 22.51 13.10 -15.50
C GLU A 150 21.89 12.99 -14.09
N PRO A 151 22.57 13.49 -13.04
CA PRO A 151 22.01 13.49 -11.70
C PRO A 151 20.76 14.39 -11.65
N LEU A 152 19.62 13.80 -11.32
CA LEU A 152 18.32 14.51 -11.28
C LEU A 152 18.17 15.50 -10.12
N PHE A 153 19.08 15.46 -9.14
CA PHE A 153 19.04 16.33 -7.97
C PHE A 153 20.47 16.71 -7.57
N GLU A 154 20.73 18.01 -7.37
CA GLU A 154 21.98 18.48 -6.77
C GLU A 154 22.11 17.90 -5.36
N GLU A 155 23.16 17.12 -5.17
CA GLU A 155 23.57 16.47 -3.92
C GLU A 155 24.05 17.51 -2.90
N ASN A 156 23.14 18.37 -2.43
CA ASN A 156 23.50 19.40 -1.46
C ASN A 156 22.91 19.07 -0.07
N HIS A 157 23.82 18.59 0.79
CA HIS A 157 23.80 18.69 2.25
C HIS A 157 22.69 18.00 3.06
N PHE A 158 22.03 16.97 2.52
CA PHE A 158 21.00 16.23 3.25
C PHE A 158 21.56 15.38 4.41
N GLY A 159 22.81 14.94 4.30
CA GLY A 159 23.39 13.90 5.16
C GLY A 159 23.86 14.35 6.54
N THR A 160 23.86 15.63 6.90
CA THR A 160 24.43 16.10 8.18
C THR A 160 23.40 16.72 9.13
N GLU A 161 22.36 17.37 8.61
CA GLU A 161 21.40 18.11 9.42
C GLU A 161 20.40 17.17 10.14
N TRP A 162 19.93 16.13 9.43
CA TRP A 162 18.94 15.19 9.95
C TRP A 162 19.45 14.32 11.10
N PHE A 163 20.74 13.97 11.10
CA PHE A 163 21.33 13.21 12.21
C PHE A 163 21.38 14.01 13.51
N ASN A 164 21.61 15.32 13.42
CA ASN A 164 21.62 16.21 14.58
C ASN A 164 20.20 16.39 15.16
N ILE A 165 19.18 16.44 14.30
CA ILE A 165 17.77 16.52 14.72
C ILE A 165 17.33 15.22 15.40
N LEU A 166 17.67 14.06 14.83
CA LEU A 166 17.31 12.76 15.41
C LEU A 166 17.99 12.52 16.76
N LYS A 167 19.26 12.92 16.90
CA LYS A 167 20.03 12.79 18.16
C LYS A 167 19.42 13.61 19.29
N ASN A 168 18.81 14.75 18.98
CA ASN A 168 18.23 15.65 19.98
C ASN A 168 16.78 15.28 20.35
N VAL A 169 16.07 14.53 19.50
CA VAL A 169 14.65 14.17 19.69
C VAL A 169 14.47 12.79 20.33
N VAL A 170 15.47 11.90 20.26
CA VAL A 170 15.37 10.54 20.81
C VAL A 170 16.37 10.32 21.95
N PRO A 171 15.97 10.46 23.23
CA PRO A 171 16.87 10.25 24.38
C PRO A 171 17.09 8.79 24.76
N ALA A 172 16.64 7.82 23.97
CA ALA A 172 16.80 6.39 24.29
C ALA A 172 16.93 5.53 23.02
N PHE A 173 18.04 5.68 22.30
CA PHE A 173 18.58 4.56 21.54
C PHE A 173 19.58 3.83 22.43
N PRO A 174 19.38 2.55 22.76
CA PRO A 174 20.47 1.75 23.25
C PRO A 174 21.40 1.56 22.06
N SER A 175 22.40 2.42 21.94
CA SER A 175 23.60 2.07 21.20
C SER A 175 24.03 0.71 21.73
N SER A 176 23.94 -0.31 20.89
CA SER A 176 24.61 -1.57 21.16
C SER A 176 26.08 -1.23 21.26
N LYS A 177 26.55 -0.92 22.47
CA LYS A 177 27.96 -0.89 22.82
C LYS A 177 28.41 -2.33 22.89
N LYS A 178 28.42 -3.01 21.75
CA LYS A 178 29.11 -4.28 21.58
C LYS A 178 30.50 -3.94 21.07
N ASN A 179 31.39 -3.72 22.04
CA ASN A 179 32.85 -3.81 21.94
C ASN A 179 33.51 -3.22 20.69
N ILE A 180 33.56 -1.89 20.60
CA ILE A 180 34.60 -1.21 19.80
C ILE A 180 35.90 -1.06 20.63
N ASP A 181 35.76 -1.17 21.95
CA ASP A 181 36.81 -1.03 22.97
C ASP A 181 37.70 -2.29 23.08
N ALA A 182 37.20 -3.47 22.69
CA ALA A 182 37.97 -4.71 22.80
C ALA A 182 38.91 -4.91 21.59
N GLU A 183 38.48 -4.55 20.39
CA GLU A 183 39.23 -4.79 19.16
C GLU A 183 40.44 -3.86 19.02
N THR A 184 40.30 -2.60 19.47
CA THR A 184 41.43 -1.66 19.58
C THR A 184 42.41 -2.02 20.70
N GLN A 185 41.96 -2.75 21.73
CA GLN A 185 42.81 -3.21 22.83
C GLN A 185 43.62 -4.47 22.50
N TYR A 186 43.10 -5.36 21.63
CA TYR A 186 43.86 -6.52 21.12
C TYR A 186 44.97 -6.10 20.14
N ASP A 187 44.80 -5.03 19.37
CA ASP A 187 45.80 -4.58 18.40
C ASP A 187 46.98 -3.88 19.07
N ASN A 188 46.76 -2.94 20.01
CA ASN A 188 47.84 -2.14 20.58
C ASN A 188 48.76 -2.95 21.52
N LYS A 189 48.17 -3.81 22.35
CA LYS A 189 48.94 -4.63 23.31
C LYS A 189 49.77 -5.72 22.61
N SER A 190 49.24 -6.28 21.52
CA SER A 190 49.96 -7.29 20.71
C SER A 190 51.09 -6.67 19.89
N ARG A 191 50.91 -5.41 19.46
CA ARG A 191 51.96 -4.64 18.77
C ARG A 191 53.13 -4.29 19.69
N GLU A 192 52.87 -3.89 20.93
CA GLU A 192 53.95 -3.64 21.91
C GLU A 192 54.73 -4.91 22.30
N GLU A 193 54.06 -6.07 22.33
CA GLU A 193 54.70 -7.37 22.57
C GLU A 193 55.60 -7.79 21.38
N LEU A 194 55.13 -7.59 20.14
CA LEU A 194 55.94 -7.82 18.93
C LEU A 194 57.19 -6.93 18.90
N ASP A 195 57.05 -5.64 19.25
CA ASP A 195 58.18 -4.70 19.29
C ASP A 195 59.19 -5.01 20.40
N LYS A 196 58.78 -5.69 21.47
CA LYS A 196 59.68 -6.19 22.52
C LYS A 196 60.44 -7.43 22.05
N LEU A 197 59.79 -8.33 21.32
CA LEU A 197 60.42 -9.52 20.76
C LEU A 197 61.45 -9.17 19.68
N ILE A 198 61.13 -8.23 18.79
CA ILE A 198 62.04 -7.74 17.73
C ILE A 198 63.26 -7.02 18.32
N ARG A 199 63.07 -6.25 19.41
CA ARG A 199 64.19 -5.56 20.10
C ARG A 199 65.09 -6.48 20.91
N ASN A 200 64.58 -7.62 21.38
CA ASN A 200 65.38 -8.56 22.15
C ASN A 200 66.24 -9.45 21.24
N ASP A 201 65.79 -9.70 20.01
CA ASP A 201 66.52 -10.49 18.99
C ASP A 201 67.63 -9.69 18.29
N THR A 202 67.59 -8.35 18.40
CA THR A 202 68.59 -7.44 17.80
C THR A 202 69.70 -7.02 18.77
N LYS A 203 69.76 -7.59 19.98
CA LYS A 203 70.73 -7.24 21.04
C LYS A 203 71.70 -8.37 21.45
N THR A 204 71.75 -9.44 20.67
CA THR A 204 72.80 -10.49 20.72
C THR A 204 73.63 -10.44 19.44
#